data_AF-A0A7Y1XW80-F1
#
_entry.id   AF-A0A7Y1XW80-F1
#
_cell.length_a   1.000
_cell.length_b   1.000
_cell.length_c   1.000
_cell.angle_alpha   90.00
_cell.angle_beta   90.00
_cell.angle_gamma   90.00
#
_symmetry.space_group_name_H-M   'P 1'
#
loop_
_entity.id
_entity.type
_entity.pdbx_description
1 polymer ?
#
loop_
_entity_poly.entity_id
_entity_poly.type
_entity_poly.pdbx_seq_one_letter_code
_entity_poly.pdbx_strand_id
1 'polypeptide(L)'
;MPSDQDQLAGALLRSARIRTGLSQTAFAELLGIAQPTLSVYETGRRQPTLPTLLTMLNKAGLDLRLEVVEHNSHDDVLAEWESSLDDNARDRLRAQGYRLVGGDG
;
A
#
# COMPACT_ATOMS: atom_id res chain seq x y z
N MET A 1 7.93 -4.54 -14.26
CA MET A 1 7.68 -3.43 -13.31
C MET A 1 7.69 -4.05 -11.92
N PRO A 2 8.42 -3.51 -10.94
CA PRO A 2 8.27 -3.94 -9.55
C PRO A 2 6.80 -3.76 -9.16
N SER A 3 6.21 -4.74 -8.47
CA SER A 3 4.83 -4.62 -8.00
C SER A 3 4.74 -3.50 -6.95
N ASP A 4 3.57 -2.89 -6.75
CA ASP A 4 3.40 -1.85 -5.71
C ASP A 4 3.75 -2.38 -4.30
N GLN A 5 3.58 -3.69 -4.08
CA GLN A 5 3.99 -4.38 -2.85
C GLN A 5 5.52 -4.40 -2.66
N ASP A 6 6.29 -4.49 -3.75
CA ASP A 6 7.76 -4.48 -3.73
C ASP A 6 8.35 -3.11 -3.40
N GLN A 7 7.54 -2.09 -3.11
CA GLN A 7 8.00 -0.76 -2.71
C GLN A 7 7.50 -0.35 -1.31
N LEU A 8 6.54 -1.10 -0.74
CA LEU A 8 5.84 -0.70 0.48
C LEU A 8 6.77 -0.56 1.69
N ALA A 9 7.61 -1.56 1.99
CA ALA A 9 8.46 -1.46 3.19
C ALA A 9 9.56 -0.39 3.05
N GLY A 10 10.09 -0.21 1.83
CA GLY A 10 11.00 0.88 1.50
C GLY A 10 10.37 2.26 1.72
N ALA A 11 9.13 2.44 1.27
CA ALA A 11 8.37 3.66 1.49
C ALA A 11 8.08 3.91 2.98
N LEU A 12 7.74 2.87 3.74
CA LEU A 12 7.54 2.95 5.19
C LEU A 12 8.84 3.35 5.93
N LEU A 13 9.99 2.78 5.56
CA LEU A 13 11.29 3.16 6.13
C LEU A 13 11.65 4.61 5.80
N ARG A 14 11.44 5.04 4.55
CA ARG A 14 11.66 6.43 4.15
C ARG A 14 10.75 7.39 4.92
N SER A 15 9.48 7.02 5.09
CA SER A 15 8.51 7.80 5.89
C SER A 15 8.95 7.91 7.35
N ALA A 16 9.35 6.80 7.96
CA ALA A 16 9.90 6.76 9.31
C ALA A 16 11.11 7.70 9.47
N ARG A 17 12.07 7.64 8.54
CA ARG A 17 13.24 8.53 8.55
C ARG A 17 12.87 10.00 8.45
N ILE A 18 11.92 10.35 7.58
CA ILE A 18 11.46 11.73 7.42
C ILE A 18 10.81 12.22 8.72
N ARG A 19 10.00 11.38 9.38
CA ARG A 19 9.36 11.71 10.67
C ARG A 19 10.36 11.94 11.80
N THR A 20 11.50 11.25 11.79
CA THR A 20 12.58 11.48 12.77
C THR A 20 13.46 12.69 12.42
N GLY A 21 13.32 13.28 11.22
CA GLY A 21 14.14 14.39 10.76
C GLY A 21 15.62 14.03 10.50
N LEU A 22 15.93 12.74 10.36
CA LEU A 22 17.32 12.25 10.24
C LEU A 22 17.76 12.13 8.78
N SER A 23 19.06 12.34 8.55
CA SER A 23 19.70 11.98 7.29
C SER A 23 19.69 10.45 7.11
N GLN A 24 19.93 9.98 5.88
CA GLN A 24 19.98 8.54 5.61
C GLN A 24 21.11 7.86 6.40
N THR A 25 22.26 8.50 6.55
CA THR A 25 23.37 7.97 7.35
C THR A 25 23.01 7.88 8.83
N ALA A 26 22.50 8.96 9.42
CA ALA A 26 22.14 8.99 10.84
C ALA A 26 20.99 8.02 11.17
N PHE A 27 20.03 7.86 10.25
CA PHE A 27 18.97 6.87 10.42
C PHE A 27 19.50 5.44 10.30
N ALA A 28 20.40 5.16 9.35
CA ALA A 28 21.03 3.84 9.23
C ALA A 28 21.83 3.47 10.50
N GLU A 29 22.55 4.43 11.07
CA GLU A 29 23.25 4.30 12.36
C GLU A 29 22.27 3.97 13.49
N LEU A 30 21.16 4.72 13.60
CA LEU A 30 20.09 4.45 14.57
C LEU A 30 19.52 3.03 14.44
N LEU A 31 19.33 2.56 13.20
CA LEU A 31 18.82 1.21 12.92
C LEU A 31 19.88 0.11 13.14
N GLY A 32 21.16 0.47 13.22
CA GLY A 32 22.29 -0.45 13.32
C GLY A 32 22.58 -1.19 12.00
N ILE A 33 22.38 -0.53 10.86
CA ILE A 33 22.68 -1.07 9.52
C ILE A 33 23.57 -0.12 8.74
N ALA A 34 24.20 -0.62 7.66
CA ALA A 34 24.97 0.23 6.77
C ALA A 34 24.05 1.17 5.95
N GLN A 35 24.46 2.42 5.73
CA GLN A 35 23.70 3.38 4.92
C GLN A 35 23.38 2.87 3.48
N PRO A 36 24.30 2.16 2.79
CA PRO A 36 23.97 1.55 1.50
C PRO A 36 22.84 0.52 1.59
N THR A 37 22.77 -0.25 2.69
CA THR A 37 21.67 -1.19 2.95
C THR A 37 20.34 -0.45 3.06
N LEU A 38 20.30 0.65 3.83
CA LEU A 38 19.11 1.49 3.93
C LEU A 38 18.71 2.09 2.56
N SER A 39 19.67 2.53 1.75
CA SER A 39 19.42 3.07 0.42
C SER A 39 18.80 2.05 -0.53
N VAL A 40 19.29 0.81 -0.50
CA VAL A 40 18.71 -0.30 -1.26
C VAL A 40 17.26 -0.57 -0.83
N TYR A 41 16.95 -0.46 0.48
CA TYR A 41 15.59 -0.58 0.98
C TYR A 41 14.69 0.58 0.55
N GLU A 42 15.10 1.83 0.76
CA GLU A 42 14.28 3.01 0.42
C GLU A 42 14.03 3.16 -1.09
N THR A 43 14.89 2.57 -1.93
CA THR A 43 14.72 2.55 -3.39
C THR A 43 13.95 1.33 -3.90
N GLY A 44 13.53 0.41 -3.01
CA GLY A 44 12.79 -0.79 -3.37
C GLY A 44 13.63 -1.85 -4.12
N ARG A 45 14.94 -1.67 -4.24
CA ARG A 45 15.84 -2.62 -4.90
C ARG A 45 15.98 -3.93 -4.12
N ARG A 46 15.73 -3.89 -2.82
CA ARG A 46 15.57 -5.06 -1.93
C ARG A 46 14.53 -4.69 -0.88
N GLN A 47 13.81 -5.68 -0.38
CA GLN A 47 12.88 -5.48 0.73
C GLN A 47 13.41 -6.14 2.01
N PRO A 48 13.31 -5.48 3.18
CA PRO A 48 13.41 -6.17 4.45
C PRO A 48 12.20 -7.11 4.61
N THR A 49 12.37 -8.19 5.37
CA THR A 49 11.22 -8.98 5.80
C THR A 49 10.35 -8.17 6.75
N LEU A 50 9.07 -8.52 6.90
CA LEU A 50 8.18 -7.84 7.84
C LEU A 50 8.75 -7.80 9.28
N PRO A 51 9.28 -8.90 9.87
CA PRO A 51 9.91 -8.83 11.19
C PRO A 51 11.09 -7.86 11.29
N THR A 52 11.92 -7.80 10.24
CA THR A 52 13.05 -6.87 10.18
C THR A 52 12.57 -5.42 10.10
N LEU A 53 11.55 -5.14 9.28
CA LEU A 53 10.91 -3.83 9.19
C LEU A 53 10.37 -3.39 10.56
N LEU A 54 9.58 -4.25 11.22
CA LEU A 54 9.00 -3.96 12.52
C LEU A 54 10.07 -3.66 13.58
N THR A 55 11.16 -4.43 13.58
CA THR A 55 12.30 -4.20 14.49
C THR A 55 12.96 -2.85 14.21
N MET A 56 13.14 -2.48 12.94
CA MET A 56 13.71 -1.19 12.57
C MET A 56 12.81 -0.03 12.99
N LEU A 57 11.51 -0.12 12.74
CA LEU A 57 10.55 0.91 13.14
C LEU A 57 10.55 1.07 14.67
N ASN A 58 10.55 -0.03 15.42
CA ASN A 58 10.59 0.03 16.88
C ASN A 58 11.87 0.70 17.40
N LYS A 59 13.05 0.41 16.81
CA LYS A 59 14.31 1.12 17.12
C LYS A 59 14.23 2.63 16.85
N ALA A 60 13.43 3.03 15.86
CA ALA A 60 13.17 4.44 15.55
C ALA A 60 12.10 5.08 16.47
N GLY A 61 11.57 4.35 17.46
CA GLY A 61 10.49 4.82 18.33
C GLY A 61 9.13 4.88 17.63
N LEU A 62 8.93 4.06 16.60
CA LEU A 62 7.73 4.06 15.76
C LEU A 62 7.11 2.66 15.72
N ASP A 63 5.80 2.58 15.88
CA ASP A 63 5.06 1.33 15.72
C ASP A 63 4.27 1.33 14.40
N LEU A 64 4.27 0.19 13.72
CA LEU A 64 3.40 -0.07 12.57
C LEU A 64 2.17 -0.83 13.05
N ARG A 65 0.99 -0.23 12.88
CA ARG A 65 -0.28 -0.89 13.14
C ARG A 65 -0.80 -1.52 11.85
N LEU A 66 -0.93 -2.85 11.85
CA LEU A 66 -1.59 -3.63 10.80
C LEU A 66 -2.78 -4.34 11.43
N GLU A 67 -3.92 -4.32 10.74
CA GLU A 67 -5.14 -4.97 11.21
C GLU A 67 -5.70 -5.80 10.06
N VAL A 68 -5.97 -7.08 10.35
CA VAL A 68 -6.70 -7.94 9.42
C VAL A 68 -8.17 -7.69 9.67
N VAL A 69 -8.82 -7.04 8.71
CA VAL A 69 -10.25 -6.75 8.75
C VAL A 69 -10.98 -7.65 7.75
N GLU A 70 -12.28 -7.83 7.94
CA GLU A 70 -13.10 -8.53 6.95
C GLU A 70 -13.00 -7.81 5.61
N HIS A 71 -12.74 -8.61 4.56
CA HIS A 71 -12.76 -8.11 3.20
C HIS A 71 -14.22 -7.85 2.82
N ASN A 72 -14.67 -6.60 3.00
CA ASN A 72 -16.01 -6.19 2.60
C ASN A 72 -16.09 -6.18 1.08
N SER A 73 -16.61 -7.25 0.50
CA SER A 73 -16.89 -7.45 -0.93
C SER A 73 -18.03 -6.57 -1.46
N HIS A 74 -18.26 -5.38 -0.89
CA HIS A 74 -19.28 -4.45 -1.41
C HIS A 74 -18.95 -4.01 -2.85
N ASP A 75 -17.67 -3.93 -3.21
CA ASP A 75 -17.23 -3.67 -4.59
C ASP A 75 -17.43 -4.89 -5.51
N ASP A 76 -17.22 -6.12 -5.00
CA ASP A 76 -17.44 -7.35 -5.78
C ASP A 76 -18.93 -7.61 -6.03
N VAL A 77 -19.77 -7.36 -5.03
CA VAL A 77 -21.24 -7.46 -5.15
C VAL A 77 -21.77 -6.44 -6.15
N LEU A 78 -21.18 -5.24 -6.23
CA LEU A 78 -21.54 -4.26 -7.26
C LEU A 78 -21.14 -4.73 -8.65
N ALA A 79 -19.91 -5.23 -8.83
CA ALA A 79 -19.46 -5.73 -10.14
C ALA A 79 -20.26 -6.95 -10.61
N GLU A 80 -20.58 -7.88 -9.70
CA GLU A 80 -21.39 -9.06 -10.00
C GLU A 80 -22.85 -8.67 -10.27
N TRP A 81 -23.43 -7.78 -9.47
CA TRP A 81 -24.76 -7.22 -9.70
C TRP A 81 -24.85 -6.45 -11.02
N GLU A 82 -23.88 -5.59 -11.32
CA GLU A 82 -23.79 -4.85 -12.59
C GLU A 82 -23.67 -5.78 -13.81
N SER A 83 -22.94 -6.89 -13.67
CA SER A 83 -22.82 -7.91 -14.73
C SER A 83 -24.11 -8.68 -14.97
N SER A 84 -24.97 -8.77 -13.96
CA SER A 84 -26.28 -9.43 -14.03
C SER A 84 -27.40 -8.54 -14.56
N LEU A 85 -27.14 -7.22 -14.75
CA LEU A 85 -28.12 -6.29 -15.28
C LEU A 85 -28.33 -6.49 -16.79
N ASP A 86 -29.58 -6.66 -17.19
CA ASP A 86 -29.99 -6.52 -18.58
C ASP A 86 -29.87 -5.05 -19.06
N ASP A 87 -29.93 -4.85 -20.38
CA ASP A 87 -29.72 -3.53 -20.98
C ASP A 87 -30.77 -2.50 -20.51
N ASN A 88 -32.00 -2.94 -20.26
CA ASN A 88 -33.09 -2.09 -19.76
C ASN A 88 -32.86 -1.61 -18.31
N ALA A 89 -32.24 -2.44 -17.48
CA ALA A 89 -31.87 -2.08 -16.12
C ALA A 89 -30.63 -1.15 -16.12
N ARG A 90 -29.68 -1.42 -17.03
CA ARG A 90 -28.48 -0.59 -17.23
C ARG A 90 -28.85 0.83 -17.66
N ASP A 91 -29.78 1.00 -18.60
CA ASP A 91 -30.23 2.30 -19.09
C ASP A 91 -31.01 3.09 -18.04
N ARG A 92 -31.84 2.41 -17.22
CA ARG A 92 -32.55 3.05 -16.10
C ARG A 92 -31.59 3.59 -15.05
N LEU A 93 -30.56 2.83 -14.69
CA LEU A 93 -29.56 3.25 -13.70
C LEU A 93 -28.70 4.41 -14.22
N ARG A 94 -28.34 4.41 -15.50
CA ARG A 94 -27.68 5.55 -16.16
C ARG A 94 -28.54 6.81 -16.11
N ALA A 95 -29.84 6.70 -16.40
CA ALA A 95 -30.77 7.83 -16.32
C ALA A 95 -30.94 8.38 -14.88
N GLN A 96 -30.70 7.55 -13.86
CA GLN A 96 -30.69 7.93 -12.45
C GLN A 96 -29.34 8.47 -11.96
N GLY A 97 -28.32 8.54 -12.83
CA GLY A 97 -27.01 9.12 -12.52
C GLY A 97 -25.98 8.14 -11.95
N TYR A 98 -26.26 6.84 -11.94
CA TYR A 98 -25.27 5.82 -11.58
C TYR A 98 -24.23 5.67 -12.70
N ARG A 99 -22.94 5.64 -12.33
CA ARG A 99 -21.84 5.32 -13.23
C ARG A 99 -21.52 3.83 -13.11
N LEU A 100 -21.89 3.07 -14.14
CA LEU A 100 -21.68 1.63 -14.22
C LEU A 100 -20.34 1.31 -14.91
N VAL A 101 -19.66 0.25 -14.48
CA VAL A 101 -18.28 -0.08 -14.89
C VAL A 101 -18.20 -0.65 -16.32
N GLY A 102 -19.27 -1.28 -16.83
CA GLY A 102 -19.28 -2.00 -18.11
C GLY A 102 -19.79 -1.19 -19.31
N GLY A 103 -19.15 -0.07 -19.66
CA GLY A 103 -19.65 0.80 -20.72
C GLY A 103 -18.60 1.50 -21.57
N ASP A 104 -17.55 0.80 -22.01
CA ASP A 104 -16.77 1.17 -23.19
C ASP A 104 -16.31 -0.12 -23.88
N GLY A 105 -17.00 -0.47 -24.97
CA GLY A 105 -16.66 -1.53 -25.91
C GLY A 105 -16.97 -1.04 -27.32
#